data_AF-W6YWH3-F1
#
_entry.id   AF-W6YWH3-F1
#
_cell.length_a   1.000
_cell.length_b   1.000
_cell.length_c   1.000
_cell.angle_alpha   90.00
_cell.angle_beta   90.00
_cell.angle_gamma   90.00
#
_symmetry.space_group_name_H-M   'P 1'
#
loop_
_entity.id
_entity.type
_entity.pdbx_description
1 polymer ?
#
loop_
_entity_poly.entity_id
_entity_poly.type
_entity_poly.pdbx_seq_one_letter_code
_entity_poly.pdbx_strand_id
1 'polypeptide(L)'
;MASSDPKPPKRRTGRHRLPPLAQGPALQFIVATHPDDFRATTVLRNVRSHVMYKHQETRASSPATLARSRESSNGPSALIRTPSPATTDSFGILSTNAHMVPAYSRGYESALSLHAFDAYSPSSPTDSLRSLAARILSIASPTSTHSAPPACEEGSEYPFPRRNTFQNESLCNLKREWIRNTVLFCHDQAWMRYVCDSHLSFLSHVYATLVYHDIDEGLLYDSRLTVFAKTKILSLISSRLDTDNATIICILHLIVSEIGSVNEGVFSVHRDGLATCLRSHREGLNSGVARFMTLIMLTFTMARNQPESVEFTPWFPSKTLSDNGILISPLSPPITHASHLYRVCSVGTAGIIMEIQNFTDIGQLANCDSQLQSIYSRLLLLPSTESDITPDWIYESCRIAALIYCRSMVHGISLAESASNVHPATAGSDMKSATLLSALHETLEKTNKQSCWGHDLTGVFLWVTLVGASASWTSARLESKDDSQTAIWAAKCFSLHAVRAAVSVSSDNIDATIYALRVFLKVRHWVAVKAGSLGLAR
;
A
#
# COMPACT_ATOMS: atom_id res chain seq x y z
N MET A 1 64.12 14.26 -51.92
CA MET A 1 62.99 14.46 -52.84
C MET A 1 62.37 13.11 -53.15
N ALA A 2 61.29 12.74 -52.46
CA ALA A 2 60.53 11.51 -52.71
C ALA A 2 59.05 11.89 -52.78
N SER A 3 58.47 11.66 -53.95
CA SER A 3 57.10 12.02 -54.35
C SER A 3 56.07 11.25 -53.52
N SER A 4 55.15 11.98 -52.89
CA SER A 4 54.02 11.45 -52.13
C SER A 4 52.77 11.39 -53.00
N ASP A 5 52.47 10.24 -53.59
CA ASP A 5 51.20 10.01 -54.28
C ASP A 5 50.07 9.70 -53.28
N PRO A 6 48.88 10.34 -53.41
CA PRO A 6 47.76 10.12 -52.51
C PRO A 6 47.06 8.78 -52.81
N LYS A 7 46.92 7.94 -51.77
CA LYS A 7 46.18 6.67 -51.85
C LYS A 7 44.69 6.92 -52.16
N PRO A 8 44.07 6.14 -53.08
CA PRO A 8 42.68 6.29 -53.44
C PRO A 8 41.72 5.91 -52.29
N PRO A 9 40.57 6.59 -52.15
CA PRO A 9 39.61 6.31 -51.09
C PRO A 9 38.95 4.94 -51.30
N LYS A 10 39.17 4.02 -50.34
CA LYS A 10 38.45 2.74 -50.26
C LYS A 10 36.96 3.01 -50.05
N ARG A 11 36.17 2.93 -51.13
CA ARG A 11 34.69 2.81 -51.06
C ARG A 11 34.37 1.55 -50.25
N ARG A 12 33.85 1.72 -49.03
CA ARG A 12 33.24 0.63 -48.26
C ARG A 12 32.06 0.08 -49.06
N THR A 13 32.17 -1.17 -49.50
CA THR A 13 31.08 -1.93 -50.12
C THR A 13 29.89 -1.91 -49.16
N GLY A 14 28.79 -1.30 -49.59
CA GLY A 14 27.59 -1.14 -48.78
C GLY A 14 27.12 -2.49 -48.28
N ARG A 15 27.05 -2.67 -46.95
CA ARG A 15 26.42 -3.85 -46.36
C ARG A 15 24.95 -3.81 -46.73
N HIS A 16 24.52 -4.74 -47.60
CA HIS A 16 23.12 -4.97 -47.90
C HIS A 16 22.37 -5.22 -46.58
N ARG A 17 21.53 -4.27 -46.20
CA ARG A 17 20.63 -4.44 -45.05
C ARG A 17 19.62 -5.50 -45.45
N LEU A 18 19.53 -6.56 -44.65
CA LEU A 18 18.46 -7.55 -44.80
C LEU A 18 17.10 -6.84 -44.67
N PRO A 19 16.08 -7.28 -45.43
CA PRO A 19 14.76 -6.69 -45.39
C PRO A 19 14.18 -6.72 -43.95
N PRO A 20 13.38 -5.72 -43.56
CA PRO A 20 12.72 -5.69 -42.27
C PRO A 20 11.83 -6.93 -42.10
N LEU A 21 11.87 -7.54 -40.91
CA LEU A 21 11.02 -8.68 -40.58
C LEU A 21 9.56 -8.22 -40.51
N ALA A 22 8.62 -9.08 -40.86
CA ALA A 22 7.20 -8.79 -40.71
C ALA A 22 6.85 -8.57 -39.22
N GLN A 23 5.88 -7.69 -38.95
CA GLN A 23 5.40 -7.39 -37.61
C GLN A 23 4.79 -8.68 -37.02
N GLY A 24 5.43 -9.21 -35.98
CA GLY A 24 4.98 -10.42 -35.30
C GLY A 24 3.75 -10.20 -34.40
N PRO A 25 3.15 -11.26 -33.87
CA PRO A 25 2.01 -11.16 -32.93
C PRO A 25 2.38 -10.35 -31.68
N ALA A 26 1.37 -9.73 -31.05
CA ALA A 26 1.55 -8.85 -29.89
C ALA A 26 2.22 -9.51 -28.67
N LEU A 27 2.12 -10.84 -28.56
CA LEU A 27 2.80 -11.67 -27.57
C LEU A 27 3.42 -12.87 -28.28
N GLN A 28 4.74 -13.06 -28.12
CA GLN A 28 5.45 -14.21 -28.65
C GLN A 28 6.26 -14.86 -27.53
N PHE A 29 5.95 -16.12 -27.23
CA PHE A 29 6.72 -16.93 -26.30
C PHE A 29 7.90 -17.56 -27.05
N ILE A 30 9.11 -17.39 -26.52
CA ILE A 30 10.31 -18.05 -27.01
C ILE A 30 10.56 -19.25 -26.11
N VAL A 31 10.31 -20.45 -26.64
CA VAL A 31 10.61 -21.71 -25.94
C VAL A 31 11.98 -22.17 -26.42
N ALA A 32 12.89 -22.37 -25.46
CA ALA A 32 14.23 -22.89 -25.70
C ALA A 32 14.40 -24.19 -24.92
N THR A 33 15.05 -25.18 -25.53
CA THR A 33 15.39 -26.44 -24.88
C THR A 33 16.71 -26.36 -24.12
N HIS A 34 17.58 -25.40 -24.46
CA HIS A 34 18.85 -25.16 -23.81
C HIS A 34 19.07 -23.66 -23.54
N PRO A 35 19.70 -23.26 -22.42
CA PRO A 35 19.95 -21.85 -22.11
C PRO A 35 20.78 -21.10 -23.17
N ASP A 36 21.62 -21.80 -23.93
CA ASP A 36 22.41 -21.19 -25.02
C ASP A 36 21.55 -20.80 -26.23
N ASP A 37 20.36 -21.37 -26.39
CA ASP A 37 19.45 -20.99 -27.47
C ASP A 37 18.98 -19.52 -27.31
N PHE A 38 18.95 -19.00 -26.08
CA PHE A 38 18.69 -17.57 -25.84
C PHE A 38 19.86 -16.68 -26.26
N ARG A 39 21.07 -17.22 -26.37
CA ARG A 39 22.26 -16.52 -26.86
C ARG A 39 22.42 -16.61 -28.38
N ALA A 40 21.61 -17.44 -29.04
CA ALA A 40 21.63 -17.54 -30.49
C ALA A 40 21.34 -16.16 -31.12
N THR A 41 22.18 -15.78 -32.08
CA THR A 41 22.13 -14.46 -32.72
C THR A 41 20.79 -14.18 -33.42
N THR A 42 20.11 -15.23 -33.89
CA THR A 42 18.78 -15.18 -34.49
C THR A 42 17.70 -14.83 -33.46
N VAL A 43 17.73 -15.46 -32.28
CA VAL A 43 16.79 -15.21 -31.18
C VAL A 43 16.96 -13.79 -30.65
N LEU A 44 18.20 -13.36 -30.38
CA LEU A 44 18.50 -11.99 -29.96
C LEU A 44 18.07 -10.96 -31.00
N ARG A 45 18.21 -11.27 -32.29
CA ARG A 45 17.76 -10.38 -33.37
C ARG A 45 16.24 -10.24 -33.37
N ASN A 46 15.49 -11.33 -33.22
CA ASN A 46 14.03 -11.31 -33.17
C ASN A 46 13.51 -10.53 -31.95
N VAL A 47 14.10 -10.75 -30.77
CA VAL A 47 13.76 -10.00 -29.55
C VAL A 47 14.04 -8.51 -29.74
N ARG A 48 15.22 -8.14 -30.26
CA ARG A 48 15.57 -6.73 -30.51
C ARG A 48 14.65 -6.09 -31.54
N SER A 49 14.29 -6.78 -32.63
CA SER A 49 13.35 -6.24 -33.62
C SER A 49 11.96 -6.02 -33.02
N HIS A 50 11.47 -6.96 -32.21
CA HIS A 50 10.16 -6.84 -31.59
C HIS A 50 10.07 -5.66 -30.61
N VAL A 51 11.11 -5.48 -29.77
CA VAL A 51 11.23 -4.32 -28.88
C VAL A 51 11.28 -3.01 -29.67
N MET A 52 12.00 -3.00 -30.80
CA MET A 52 12.08 -1.82 -31.67
C MET A 52 10.75 -1.46 -32.32
N TYR A 53 9.95 -2.44 -32.75
CA TYR A 53 8.60 -2.19 -33.29
C TYR A 53 7.68 -1.58 -32.22
N LYS A 54 7.68 -2.15 -31.01
CA LYS A 54 6.88 -1.63 -29.89
C LYS A 54 7.26 -0.19 -29.51
N HIS A 55 8.55 0.13 -29.54
CA HIS A 55 9.02 1.50 -29.28
C HIS A 55 8.62 2.47 -30.41
N GLN A 56 8.58 2.02 -31.67
CA GLN A 56 8.09 2.84 -32.79
C GLN A 56 6.58 3.09 -32.71
N GLU A 57 5.78 2.08 -32.35
CA GLU A 57 4.33 2.22 -32.12
C GLU A 57 4.03 3.22 -31.00
N THR A 58 4.75 3.11 -29.87
CA THR A 58 4.58 4.02 -28.72
C THR A 58 4.96 5.45 -29.08
N ARG A 59 5.95 5.64 -29.97
CA ARG A 59 6.35 6.96 -30.46
C ARG A 59 5.36 7.54 -31.48
N ALA A 60 4.78 6.71 -32.33
CA ALA A 60 3.79 7.13 -33.32
C ALA A 60 2.41 7.45 -32.70
N SER A 61 2.10 6.88 -31.53
CA SER A 61 0.85 7.11 -30.80
C SER A 61 0.91 8.32 -29.84
N SER A 62 2.04 9.02 -29.75
CA SER A 62 2.08 10.32 -29.07
C SER A 62 1.50 11.41 -29.99
N PRO A 63 0.42 12.12 -29.61
CA PRO A 63 -0.18 13.12 -30.46
C PRO A 63 0.80 14.27 -30.67
N ALA A 64 1.26 14.44 -31.91
CA ALA A 64 1.96 15.64 -32.31
C ALA A 64 1.00 16.82 -32.09
N THR A 65 1.30 17.66 -31.10
CA THR A 65 0.63 18.93 -30.85
C THR A 65 0.84 19.84 -32.07
N LEU A 66 -0.08 19.72 -33.04
CA LEU A 66 -0.27 20.63 -34.16
C LEU A 66 -0.93 21.92 -33.64
N ALA A 67 -0.16 22.74 -32.94
CA ALA A 67 -0.47 24.16 -32.78
C ALA A 67 0.25 24.93 -33.88
N ARG A 68 -0.31 24.88 -35.10
CA ARG A 68 0.14 25.72 -36.21
C ARG A 68 -0.63 27.04 -36.14
N SER A 69 -0.13 27.96 -35.31
CA SER A 69 -0.54 29.36 -35.34
C SER A 69 -0.17 29.95 -36.70
N ARG A 70 -1.19 30.50 -37.37
CA ARG A 70 -1.11 31.15 -38.67
C ARG A 70 -0.94 32.64 -38.36
N GLU A 71 0.31 33.12 -38.32
CA GLU A 71 0.57 34.55 -38.25
C GLU A 71 1.51 34.97 -39.38
N SER A 72 0.96 35.87 -40.18
CA SER A 72 1.52 36.50 -41.36
C SER A 72 2.64 37.45 -40.95
N SER A 73 3.86 37.23 -41.43
CA SER A 73 4.78 38.34 -41.69
C SER A 73 5.75 38.00 -42.83
N ASN A 74 5.83 38.94 -43.76
CA ASN A 74 6.72 38.93 -44.92
C ASN A 74 8.15 39.24 -44.47
N GLY A 75 9.12 38.46 -44.94
CA GLY A 75 10.56 38.79 -44.85
C GLY A 75 11.42 37.71 -45.51
N PRO A 76 12.32 38.05 -46.45
CA PRO A 76 13.17 37.07 -47.12
C PRO A 76 14.51 36.88 -46.38
N SER A 77 15.13 35.73 -46.63
CA SER A 77 16.56 35.44 -46.43
C SER A 77 16.97 34.80 -45.08
N ALA A 78 17.40 33.53 -45.14
CA ALA A 78 18.81 33.15 -45.00
C ALA A 78 18.93 31.65 -44.66
N LEU A 79 19.64 30.91 -45.52
CA LEU A 79 20.04 29.52 -45.32
C LEU A 79 21.07 29.41 -44.19
N ILE A 80 20.77 28.70 -43.10
CA ILE A 80 21.78 28.28 -42.11
C ILE A 80 21.67 26.78 -41.85
N ARG A 81 22.75 26.08 -42.20
CA ARG A 81 23.04 24.68 -41.90
C ARG A 81 23.28 24.50 -40.41
N THR A 82 22.69 23.47 -39.81
CA THR A 82 23.01 23.00 -38.46
C THR A 82 24.22 22.04 -38.49
N PRO A 83 25.23 22.22 -37.61
CA PRO A 83 26.32 21.27 -37.46
C PRO A 83 26.01 20.22 -36.38
N SER A 84 26.55 19.01 -36.56
CA SER A 84 26.51 17.92 -35.58
C SER A 84 27.50 18.16 -34.42
N PRO A 85 27.25 17.63 -33.21
CA PRO A 85 28.09 17.89 -32.06
C PRO A 85 29.36 17.02 -32.09
N ALA A 86 30.50 17.70 -31.90
CA ALA A 86 31.81 17.11 -31.70
C ALA A 86 32.00 16.71 -30.22
N THR A 87 32.59 15.55 -30.01
CA THR A 87 33.10 15.06 -28.72
C THR A 87 34.33 15.87 -28.31
N THR A 88 34.30 16.46 -27.13
CA THR A 88 35.47 17.08 -26.49
C THR A 88 35.82 16.31 -25.23
N ASP A 89 37.01 15.70 -25.26
CA ASP A 89 37.76 15.23 -24.11
C ASP A 89 38.27 16.42 -23.32
N SER A 90 38.15 16.36 -21.99
CA SER A 90 38.87 17.26 -21.08
C SER A 90 39.05 16.58 -19.73
N PHE A 91 40.31 16.27 -19.44
CA PHE A 91 40.83 15.92 -18.11
C PHE A 91 40.60 17.07 -17.12
N GLY A 92 40.16 16.72 -15.90
CA GLY A 92 40.00 17.67 -14.81
C GLY A 92 39.80 16.93 -13.49
N ILE A 93 40.92 16.68 -12.81
CA ILE A 93 41.02 16.13 -11.46
C ILE A 93 40.42 17.13 -10.47
N LEU A 94 39.38 16.73 -9.72
CA LEU A 94 39.13 17.18 -8.35
C LEU A 94 38.36 16.10 -7.59
N SER A 95 38.89 15.73 -6.43
CA SER A 95 38.36 14.72 -5.52
C SER A 95 37.09 15.21 -4.83
N THR A 96 36.01 14.45 -4.98
CA THR A 96 34.82 14.57 -4.14
C THR A 96 34.36 13.17 -3.79
N ASN A 97 34.46 12.81 -2.51
CA ASN A 97 33.94 11.56 -1.95
C ASN A 97 32.41 11.59 -2.04
N ALA A 98 31.87 11.16 -3.17
CA ALA A 98 30.47 10.82 -3.33
C ALA A 98 30.29 9.35 -2.96
N HIS A 99 29.69 9.09 -1.80
CA HIS A 99 29.11 7.79 -1.52
C HIS A 99 28.05 7.48 -2.58
N MET A 100 28.35 6.54 -3.47
CA MET A 100 27.39 6.00 -4.42
C MET A 100 26.29 5.27 -3.67
N VAL A 101 25.12 5.90 -3.56
CA VAL A 101 23.88 5.22 -3.22
C VAL A 101 23.48 4.36 -4.43
N PRO A 102 23.12 3.07 -4.26
CA PRO A 102 22.78 2.22 -5.40
C PRO A 102 21.51 2.73 -6.09
N ALA A 103 21.56 2.83 -7.43
CA ALA A 103 20.36 2.95 -8.23
C ALA A 103 19.52 1.67 -8.06
N TYR A 104 18.35 1.78 -7.44
CA TYR A 104 17.40 0.69 -7.29
C TYR A 104 16.78 0.30 -8.63
N SER A 105 17.51 -0.52 -9.39
CA SER A 105 16.96 -1.36 -10.44
C SER A 105 16.20 -2.49 -9.76
N ARG A 106 14.86 -2.45 -9.79
CA ARG A 106 13.99 -3.54 -9.33
C ARG A 106 14.10 -4.70 -10.31
N GLY A 107 15.21 -5.43 -10.22
CA GLY A 107 15.39 -6.71 -10.90
C GLY A 107 14.46 -7.74 -10.27
N TYR A 108 13.44 -8.16 -11.01
CA TYR A 108 12.67 -9.35 -10.66
C TYR A 108 13.57 -10.58 -10.81
N GLU A 109 14.30 -10.95 -9.76
CA GLU A 109 15.00 -12.23 -9.69
C GLU A 109 13.98 -13.36 -9.51
N SER A 110 13.66 -14.04 -10.61
CA SER A 110 12.63 -15.09 -10.68
C SER A 110 13.09 -16.47 -10.15
N ALA A 111 14.19 -16.54 -9.38
CA ALA A 111 14.78 -17.80 -8.92
C ALA A 111 15.16 -17.77 -7.44
N LEU A 112 14.27 -17.29 -6.58
CA LEU A 112 14.40 -17.49 -5.12
C LEU A 112 14.06 -18.94 -4.78
N SER A 113 15.08 -19.80 -4.81
CA SER A 113 15.03 -21.16 -4.27
C SER A 113 14.84 -21.10 -2.75
N LEU A 114 13.89 -21.88 -2.23
CA LEU A 114 13.60 -22.02 -0.78
C LEU A 114 14.85 -22.35 0.06
N HIS A 115 15.87 -22.98 -0.54
CA HIS A 115 17.14 -23.30 0.12
C HIS A 115 18.01 -22.08 0.47
N ALA A 116 17.81 -20.94 -0.20
CA ALA A 116 18.50 -19.69 0.13
C ALA A 116 17.88 -18.99 1.36
N PHE A 117 16.68 -19.40 1.80
CA PHE A 117 15.99 -18.75 2.91
C PHE A 117 16.53 -19.17 4.28
N ASP A 118 16.77 -20.47 4.46
CA ASP A 118 17.27 -21.06 5.72
C ASP A 118 18.68 -20.54 6.10
N ALA A 119 19.44 -20.01 5.14
CA ALA A 119 20.83 -19.58 5.34
C ALA A 119 21.03 -18.08 5.63
N TYR A 120 20.01 -17.23 5.45
CA TYR A 120 20.21 -15.76 5.38
C TYR A 120 19.22 -14.89 6.16
N SER A 121 18.37 -15.44 7.02
CA SER A 121 17.54 -14.62 7.92
C SER A 121 18.17 -14.48 9.30
N PRO A 122 18.79 -13.34 9.65
CA PRO A 122 19.15 -13.01 11.03
C PRO A 122 17.94 -12.46 11.80
N SER A 123 16.71 -12.91 11.48
CA SER A 123 15.58 -12.62 12.37
C SER A 123 15.84 -13.32 13.68
N SER A 124 15.68 -12.63 14.81
CA SER A 124 15.90 -13.25 16.11
C SER A 124 15.05 -14.53 16.20
N PRO A 125 15.61 -15.66 16.65
CA PRO A 125 14.93 -16.97 16.69
C PRO A 125 13.69 -17.02 17.61
N THR A 126 13.21 -15.88 18.09
CA THR A 126 12.09 -15.70 19.02
C THR A 126 10.75 -15.40 18.35
N ASP A 127 10.70 -15.01 17.07
CA ASP A 127 9.41 -14.74 16.43
C ASP A 127 8.73 -16.04 15.95
N SER A 128 7.88 -16.56 16.83
CA SER A 128 7.08 -17.76 16.60
C SER A 128 6.15 -17.64 15.38
N LEU A 129 5.64 -16.45 15.06
CA LEU A 129 4.65 -16.26 14.00
C LEU A 129 5.30 -16.33 12.62
N ARG A 130 6.44 -15.66 12.40
CA ARG A 130 7.20 -15.79 11.15
C ARG A 130 7.73 -17.20 10.92
N SER A 131 8.20 -17.87 11.97
CA SER A 131 8.61 -19.27 11.89
C SER A 131 7.45 -20.16 11.44
N LEU A 132 6.26 -19.95 12.01
CA LEU A 132 5.04 -20.66 11.61
C LEU A 132 4.66 -20.37 10.15
N ALA A 133 4.71 -19.10 9.73
CA ALA A 133 4.44 -18.70 8.34
C ALA A 133 5.42 -19.36 7.35
N ALA A 134 6.72 -19.38 7.66
CA ALA A 134 7.75 -20.01 6.83
C ALA A 134 7.51 -21.52 6.68
N ARG A 135 7.14 -22.22 7.76
CA ARG A 135 6.75 -23.64 7.72
C ARG A 135 5.53 -23.88 6.84
N ILE A 136 4.48 -23.06 6.99
CA ILE A 136 3.27 -23.13 6.15
C ILE A 136 3.63 -22.95 4.68
N LEU A 137 4.40 -21.92 4.35
CA LEU A 137 4.78 -21.59 2.98
C LEU A 137 5.67 -22.66 2.35
N SER A 138 6.55 -23.28 3.14
CA SER A 138 7.43 -24.38 2.72
C SER A 138 6.61 -25.63 2.36
N ILE A 139 5.70 -26.06 3.25
CA ILE A 139 4.87 -27.26 3.02
C ILE A 139 3.86 -27.03 1.90
N ALA A 140 3.30 -25.83 1.81
CA ALA A 140 2.37 -25.50 0.74
C ALA A 140 3.04 -25.40 -0.63
N SER A 141 4.38 -25.42 -0.72
CA SER A 141 5.07 -25.37 -2.00
C SER A 141 5.11 -26.80 -2.53
N PRO A 142 4.40 -27.13 -3.61
CA PRO A 142 4.62 -28.42 -4.24
C PRO A 142 6.11 -28.46 -4.56
N THR A 143 6.84 -29.42 -4.00
CA THR A 143 8.17 -29.76 -4.50
C THR A 143 7.95 -29.98 -5.97
N SER A 144 8.41 -29.05 -6.80
CA SER A 144 8.53 -29.28 -8.23
C SER A 144 9.36 -30.54 -8.29
N THR A 145 8.70 -31.67 -8.55
CA THR A 145 9.34 -32.92 -8.88
C THR A 145 10.04 -32.61 -10.17
N HIS A 146 11.23 -32.03 -10.06
CA HIS A 146 12.16 -31.89 -11.14
C HIS A 146 12.28 -33.30 -11.69
N SER A 147 11.69 -33.49 -12.86
CA SER A 147 11.78 -34.69 -13.67
C SER A 147 13.20 -34.78 -14.24
N ALA A 148 14.21 -34.68 -13.36
CA ALA A 148 15.53 -35.17 -13.66
C ALA A 148 15.41 -36.70 -13.64
N PRO A 149 15.81 -37.41 -14.71
CA PRO A 149 15.76 -38.85 -14.75
C PRO A 149 16.55 -39.45 -13.57
N PRO A 150 16.08 -40.54 -12.94
CA PRO A 150 16.73 -41.17 -11.78
C PRO A 150 18.08 -41.86 -12.10
N ALA A 151 18.76 -41.48 -13.19
CA ALA A 151 19.93 -42.19 -13.72
C ALA A 151 21.28 -41.71 -13.16
N CYS A 152 21.32 -40.78 -12.19
CA CYS A 152 22.56 -40.32 -11.57
C CYS A 152 22.50 -40.40 -10.03
N GLU A 153 21.99 -41.51 -9.49
CA GLU A 153 22.20 -41.88 -8.08
C GLU A 153 23.42 -42.80 -7.95
N GLU A 154 24.61 -42.27 -8.21
CA GLU A 154 25.84 -42.98 -7.85
C GLU A 154 26.80 -42.02 -7.16
N GLY A 155 26.82 -42.11 -5.82
CA GLY A 155 28.02 -41.84 -5.02
C GLY A 155 28.36 -40.40 -4.61
N SER A 156 27.43 -39.45 -4.47
CA SER A 156 27.81 -38.15 -3.87
C SER A 156 27.85 -38.22 -2.33
N GLU A 157 29.05 -38.54 -1.85
CA GLU A 157 29.62 -38.47 -0.50
C GLU A 157 29.65 -37.02 0.05
N TYR A 158 28.53 -36.29 -0.04
CA TYR A 158 28.46 -34.91 0.45
C TYR A 158 27.70 -34.84 1.79
N PRO A 159 28.36 -34.36 2.87
CA PRO A 159 27.79 -34.30 4.21
C PRO A 159 26.91 -33.06 4.35
N PHE A 160 25.83 -32.96 3.57
CA PHE A 160 24.79 -31.99 3.87
C PHE A 160 23.82 -32.60 4.89
N PRO A 161 23.53 -31.93 6.01
CA PRO A 161 22.63 -32.46 7.03
C PRO A 161 21.26 -32.77 6.41
N ARG A 162 20.86 -34.04 6.50
CA ARG A 162 19.54 -34.51 6.05
C ARG A 162 18.45 -33.71 6.76
N ARG A 163 17.62 -33.06 5.95
CA ARG A 163 16.44 -32.26 6.32
C ARG A 163 15.33 -33.17 6.88
N ASN A 164 15.53 -33.74 8.07
CA ASN A 164 14.66 -34.81 8.60
C ASN A 164 13.73 -34.43 9.77
N THR A 165 13.73 -33.20 10.26
CA THR A 165 12.91 -32.86 11.45
C THR A 165 11.49 -32.36 11.16
N PHE A 166 11.14 -31.98 9.92
CA PHE A 166 9.80 -31.43 9.61
C PHE A 166 8.86 -32.37 8.84
N GLN A 167 9.26 -33.62 8.56
CA GLN A 167 8.51 -34.49 7.64
C GLN A 167 7.13 -34.97 8.15
N ASN A 168 6.80 -34.80 9.44
CA ASN A 168 5.53 -35.30 9.99
C ASN A 168 4.47 -34.23 10.22
N GLU A 169 4.70 -32.99 9.81
CA GLU A 169 3.74 -31.94 10.07
C GLU A 169 2.73 -31.75 8.93
N SER A 170 1.45 -31.98 9.21
CA SER A 170 0.40 -31.77 8.21
C SER A 170 0.06 -30.28 8.09
N LEU A 171 -0.24 -29.82 6.88
CA LEU A 171 -0.73 -28.46 6.61
C LEU A 171 -1.98 -28.12 7.45
N CYS A 172 -2.82 -29.13 7.73
CA CYS A 172 -4.00 -28.98 8.59
C CYS A 172 -3.64 -28.67 10.05
N ASN A 173 -2.54 -29.21 10.58
CA ASN A 173 -2.06 -28.90 11.93
C ASN A 173 -1.57 -27.45 11.99
N LEU A 174 -0.73 -27.07 11.02
CA LEU A 174 -0.22 -25.70 10.90
C LEU A 174 -1.34 -24.67 10.71
N LYS A 175 -2.36 -24.97 9.90
CA LYS A 175 -3.54 -24.10 9.73
C LYS A 175 -4.28 -23.89 11.05
N ARG A 176 -4.45 -24.94 11.87
CA ARG A 176 -5.09 -24.81 13.20
C ARG A 176 -4.23 -24.01 14.17
N GLU A 177 -2.92 -24.21 14.15
CA GLU A 177 -1.97 -23.43 14.93
C GLU A 177 -2.00 -21.95 14.52
N TRP A 178 -2.03 -21.68 13.21
CA TRP A 178 -2.15 -20.34 12.65
C TRP A 178 -3.42 -19.63 13.10
N ILE A 179 -4.59 -20.27 12.95
CA ILE A 179 -5.88 -19.70 13.39
C ILE A 179 -5.90 -19.40 14.89
N ARG A 180 -5.16 -20.17 15.71
CA ARG A 180 -5.07 -19.95 17.16
C ARG A 180 -4.15 -18.78 17.52
N ASN A 181 -3.04 -18.64 16.81
CA ASN A 181 -1.99 -17.68 17.16
C ASN A 181 -2.18 -16.31 16.48
N THR A 182 -2.91 -16.25 15.36
CA THR A 182 -3.10 -15.02 14.60
C THR A 182 -4.31 -14.24 15.12
N VAL A 183 -4.04 -13.10 15.75
CA VAL A 183 -5.07 -12.15 16.27
C VAL A 183 -5.29 -10.97 15.32
N LEU A 184 -4.56 -10.94 14.21
CA LEU A 184 -4.20 -9.71 13.51
C LEU A 184 -5.31 -9.11 12.64
N PHE A 185 -6.14 -9.93 12.00
CA PHE A 185 -7.17 -9.45 11.08
C PHE A 185 -8.61 -9.69 11.56
N CYS A 186 -8.83 -10.61 12.51
CA CYS A 186 -10.17 -11.07 12.84
C CYS A 186 -10.20 -11.60 14.28
N HIS A 187 -11.01 -11.00 15.15
CA HIS A 187 -11.30 -11.59 16.46
C HIS A 187 -12.38 -12.68 16.39
N ASP A 188 -13.14 -12.73 15.28
CA ASP A 188 -14.12 -13.77 15.05
C ASP A 188 -13.48 -15.06 14.53
N GLN A 189 -13.47 -16.09 15.38
CA GLN A 189 -12.93 -17.39 15.06
C GLN A 189 -13.74 -18.11 13.96
N ALA A 190 -15.03 -17.86 13.83
CA ALA A 190 -15.86 -18.42 12.76
C ALA A 190 -15.45 -17.83 11.41
N TRP A 191 -15.30 -16.50 11.34
CA TRP A 191 -14.79 -15.83 10.16
C TRP A 191 -13.36 -16.27 9.80
N MET A 192 -12.46 -16.41 10.78
CA MET A 192 -11.11 -16.93 10.52
C MET A 192 -11.09 -18.34 9.92
N ARG A 193 -11.96 -19.23 10.41
CA ARG A 193 -12.12 -20.57 9.83
C ARG A 193 -12.59 -20.50 8.39
N TYR A 194 -13.54 -19.60 8.09
CA TYR A 194 -14.03 -19.37 6.73
C TYR A 194 -12.92 -18.82 5.80
N VAL A 195 -12.21 -17.77 6.21
CA VAL A 195 -11.09 -17.19 5.45
C VAL A 195 -10.01 -18.24 5.21
N CYS A 196 -9.70 -19.07 6.20
CA CYS A 196 -8.67 -20.09 6.04
C CYS A 196 -9.18 -21.36 5.35
N ASP A 197 -10.46 -21.48 4.99
CA ASP A 197 -11.02 -22.73 4.50
C ASP A 197 -10.38 -23.18 3.18
N SER A 198 -10.37 -22.28 2.19
CA SER A 198 -9.68 -22.46 0.91
C SER A 198 -8.17 -22.30 1.04
N HIS A 199 -7.41 -23.14 0.34
CA HIS A 199 -5.94 -23.07 0.28
C HIS A 199 -5.44 -21.69 -0.17
N LEU A 200 -6.06 -21.12 -1.21
CA LEU A 200 -5.68 -19.82 -1.76
C LEU A 200 -5.89 -18.71 -0.72
N SER A 201 -7.09 -18.66 -0.13
CA SER A 201 -7.46 -17.65 0.86
C SER A 201 -6.61 -17.77 2.14
N PHE A 202 -6.34 -19.00 2.61
CA PHE A 202 -5.42 -19.25 3.73
C PHE A 202 -4.02 -18.70 3.48
N LEU A 203 -3.40 -19.02 2.35
CA LEU A 203 -2.06 -18.50 2.03
C LEU A 203 -2.05 -16.98 1.86
N SER A 204 -3.12 -16.41 1.28
CA SER A 204 -3.26 -14.95 1.15
C SER A 204 -3.33 -14.23 2.50
N HIS A 205 -3.96 -14.87 3.49
CA HIS A 205 -4.03 -14.34 4.84
C HIS A 205 -2.68 -14.44 5.57
N VAL A 206 -1.94 -15.55 5.38
CA VAL A 206 -0.55 -15.68 5.87
C VAL A 206 0.31 -14.54 5.33
N TYR A 207 0.22 -14.27 4.04
CA TYR A 207 0.91 -13.14 3.41
C TYR A 207 0.52 -11.78 3.98
N ALA A 208 -0.79 -11.47 4.08
CA ALA A 208 -1.23 -10.18 4.64
C ALA A 208 -0.73 -9.98 6.08
N THR A 209 -0.65 -11.05 6.85
CA THR A 209 -0.09 -11.04 8.22
C THR A 209 1.41 -10.77 8.22
N LEU A 210 2.16 -11.34 7.28
CA LEU A 210 3.59 -11.07 7.13
C LEU A 210 3.86 -9.61 6.75
N VAL A 211 3.05 -9.02 5.86
CA VAL A 211 3.14 -7.59 5.52
C VAL A 211 2.94 -6.73 6.75
N TYR A 212 1.96 -7.10 7.59
CA TYR A 212 1.74 -6.39 8.84
C TYR A 212 2.95 -6.49 9.76
N HIS A 213 3.49 -7.69 9.92
CA HIS A 213 4.63 -7.94 10.78
C HIS A 213 5.88 -7.18 10.32
N ASP A 214 6.09 -7.08 9.00
CA ASP A 214 7.17 -6.26 8.45
C ASP A 214 7.02 -4.80 8.87
N ILE A 215 5.80 -4.26 8.86
CA ILE A 215 5.53 -2.88 9.26
C ILE A 215 5.65 -2.72 10.79
N ASP A 216 5.19 -3.68 11.58
CA ASP A 216 5.37 -3.63 13.04
C ASP A 216 6.85 -3.62 13.45
N GLU A 217 7.71 -4.26 12.66
CA GLU A 217 9.17 -4.24 12.83
C GLU A 217 9.88 -3.01 12.24
N GLY A 218 9.15 -2.04 11.69
CA GLY A 218 9.79 -0.85 11.09
C GLY A 218 10.27 -1.04 9.65
N LEU A 219 9.90 -2.13 8.97
CA LEU A 219 10.32 -2.39 7.59
C LEU A 219 9.43 -1.63 6.60
N LEU A 220 10.02 -0.64 5.93
CA LEU A 220 9.36 0.10 4.86
C LEU A 220 9.01 -0.80 3.67
N TYR A 221 9.81 -1.83 3.40
CA TYR A 221 9.66 -2.76 2.29
C TYR A 221 9.40 -4.18 2.78
N ASP A 222 8.76 -4.97 1.93
CA ASP A 222 8.48 -6.39 2.19
C ASP A 222 9.78 -7.16 2.49
N SER A 223 9.77 -7.94 3.58
CA SER A 223 10.85 -8.88 3.87
C SER A 223 10.92 -9.97 2.80
N ARG A 224 12.03 -10.70 2.75
CA ARG A 224 12.19 -11.80 1.78
C ARG A 224 11.07 -12.84 1.91
N LEU A 225 10.59 -13.11 3.13
CA LEU A 225 9.51 -14.07 3.37
C LEU A 225 8.19 -13.56 2.77
N THR A 226 7.92 -12.28 3.00
CA THR A 226 6.74 -11.59 2.46
C THR A 226 6.77 -11.55 0.93
N VAL A 227 7.92 -11.22 0.33
CA VAL A 227 8.11 -11.25 -1.13
C VAL A 227 7.86 -12.67 -1.67
N PHE A 228 8.42 -13.70 -1.03
CA PHE A 228 8.19 -15.09 -1.43
C PHE A 228 6.72 -15.48 -1.37
N ALA A 229 6.04 -15.15 -0.28
CA ALA A 229 4.61 -15.39 -0.11
C ALA A 229 3.78 -14.66 -1.19
N LYS A 230 4.09 -13.39 -1.45
CA LYS A 230 3.46 -12.56 -2.48
C LYS A 230 3.58 -13.16 -3.87
N THR A 231 4.81 -13.50 -4.29
CA THR A 231 5.07 -14.10 -5.60
C THR A 231 4.29 -15.39 -5.78
N LYS A 232 4.23 -16.21 -4.72
CA LYS A 232 3.47 -17.46 -4.74
C LYS A 232 1.97 -17.24 -4.91
N ILE A 233 1.40 -16.30 -4.16
CA ILE A 233 -0.03 -15.95 -4.29
C ILE A 233 -0.35 -15.42 -5.69
N LEU A 234 0.47 -14.52 -6.21
CA LEU A 234 0.29 -13.99 -7.56
C LEU A 234 0.35 -15.09 -8.62
N SER A 235 1.23 -16.08 -8.47
CA SER A 235 1.28 -17.25 -9.34
C SER A 235 0.00 -18.09 -9.24
N LEU A 236 -0.52 -18.32 -8.04
CA LEU A 236 -1.77 -19.08 -7.83
C LEU A 236 -2.97 -18.37 -8.47
N ILE A 237 -3.13 -17.06 -8.25
CA ILE A 237 -4.22 -16.27 -8.86
C ILE A 237 -4.08 -16.24 -10.39
N SER A 238 -2.87 -16.07 -10.91
CA SER A 238 -2.65 -16.01 -12.36
C SER A 238 -3.06 -17.32 -13.06
N SER A 239 -2.97 -18.44 -12.36
CA SER A 239 -3.41 -19.74 -12.86
C SER A 239 -4.92 -19.98 -12.73
N ARG A 240 -5.61 -19.17 -11.90
CA ARG A 240 -7.01 -19.33 -11.51
C ARG A 240 -7.66 -17.97 -11.32
N LEU A 241 -8.07 -17.34 -12.43
CA LEU A 241 -8.99 -16.19 -12.39
C LEU A 241 -10.43 -16.67 -12.21
N ASP A 242 -10.63 -17.60 -11.26
CA ASP A 242 -11.95 -18.05 -10.88
C ASP A 242 -12.64 -16.91 -10.13
N THR A 243 -13.97 -16.87 -10.23
CA THR A 243 -14.76 -15.79 -9.61
C THR A 243 -15.21 -16.15 -8.20
N ASP A 244 -14.55 -17.10 -7.53
CA ASP A 244 -15.00 -17.57 -6.23
C ASP A 244 -14.67 -16.60 -5.08
N ASN A 245 -15.34 -16.80 -3.94
CA ASN A 245 -15.13 -16.00 -2.73
C ASN A 245 -13.66 -16.03 -2.26
N ALA A 246 -12.95 -17.15 -2.47
CA ALA A 246 -11.56 -17.29 -2.05
C ALA A 246 -10.62 -16.40 -2.89
N THR A 247 -10.86 -16.29 -4.19
CA THR A 247 -10.10 -15.39 -5.08
C THR A 247 -10.37 -13.93 -4.72
N ILE A 248 -11.62 -13.56 -4.40
CA ILE A 248 -11.96 -12.21 -3.94
C ILE A 248 -11.24 -11.86 -2.64
N ILE A 249 -11.27 -12.73 -1.62
CA ILE A 249 -10.53 -12.52 -0.36
C ILE A 249 -9.03 -12.38 -0.63
N CYS A 250 -8.49 -13.20 -1.53
CA CYS A 250 -7.09 -13.17 -1.90
C CYS A 250 -6.68 -11.83 -2.54
N ILE A 251 -7.49 -11.31 -3.46
CA ILE A 251 -7.28 -9.99 -4.07
C ILE A 251 -7.40 -8.89 -3.02
N LEU A 252 -8.36 -8.99 -2.08
CA LEU A 252 -8.47 -8.03 -0.98
C LEU A 252 -7.22 -8.02 -0.09
N HIS A 253 -6.65 -9.17 0.24
CA HIS A 253 -5.38 -9.25 0.97
C HIS A 253 -4.21 -8.66 0.18
N LEU A 254 -4.17 -8.83 -1.15
CA LEU A 254 -3.20 -8.15 -2.02
C LEU A 254 -3.40 -6.63 -1.99
N ILE A 255 -4.64 -6.14 -2.04
CA ILE A 255 -4.93 -4.71 -1.92
C ILE A 255 -4.45 -4.17 -0.56
N VAL A 256 -4.74 -4.88 0.54
CA VAL A 256 -4.26 -4.56 1.89
C VAL A 256 -2.74 -4.50 1.94
N SER A 257 -2.03 -5.35 1.20
CA SER A 257 -0.57 -5.32 1.19
C SER A 257 0.05 -4.14 0.44
N GLU A 258 -0.69 -3.51 -0.46
CA GLU A 258 -0.27 -2.30 -1.18
C GLU A 258 -0.65 -1.02 -0.42
N ILE A 259 -1.01 -1.14 0.86
CA ILE A 259 -1.36 0.00 1.70
C ILE A 259 -0.13 0.88 1.96
N GLY A 260 -0.29 2.18 1.76
CA GLY A 260 0.84 3.14 1.82
C GLY A 260 1.89 2.98 0.71
N SER A 261 1.71 2.06 -0.26
CA SER A 261 2.60 1.93 -1.41
C SER A 261 2.48 3.17 -2.30
N VAL A 262 3.62 3.78 -2.64
CA VAL A 262 3.69 4.92 -3.58
C VAL A 262 3.29 4.50 -5.00
N ASN A 263 3.34 3.19 -5.29
CA ASN A 263 3.02 2.67 -6.62
C ASN A 263 1.52 2.47 -6.81
N GLU A 264 0.82 3.55 -7.17
CA GLU A 264 -0.60 3.54 -7.53
C GLU A 264 -0.94 2.56 -8.64
N GLY A 265 0.00 2.26 -9.54
CA GLY A 265 -0.21 1.32 -10.62
C GLY A 265 -0.49 -0.10 -10.11
N VAL A 266 0.26 -0.55 -9.10
CA VAL A 266 0.07 -1.91 -8.54
C VAL A 266 -1.28 -2.01 -7.82
N PHE A 267 -1.62 -1.00 -7.01
CA PHE A 267 -2.94 -0.93 -6.37
C PHE A 267 -4.07 -0.94 -7.40
N SER A 268 -3.95 -0.16 -8.47
CA SER A 268 -4.96 -0.07 -9.53
C SER A 268 -5.14 -1.42 -10.23
N VAL A 269 -4.06 -2.13 -10.53
CA VAL A 269 -4.13 -3.49 -11.13
C VAL A 269 -4.92 -4.45 -10.24
N HIS A 270 -4.68 -4.45 -8.92
CA HIS A 270 -5.43 -5.31 -8.01
C HIS A 270 -6.90 -4.90 -7.88
N ARG A 271 -7.18 -3.59 -7.85
CA ARG A 271 -8.55 -3.05 -7.85
C ARG A 271 -9.31 -3.40 -9.13
N ASP A 272 -8.68 -3.30 -10.29
CA ASP A 272 -9.26 -3.66 -11.58
C ASP A 272 -9.49 -5.17 -11.69
N GLY A 273 -8.57 -5.96 -11.13
CA GLY A 273 -8.73 -7.40 -10.95
C GLY A 273 -9.96 -7.73 -10.10
N LEU A 274 -10.13 -7.03 -8.96
CA LEU A 274 -11.31 -7.17 -8.10
C LEU A 274 -12.59 -6.82 -8.85
N ALA A 275 -12.63 -5.71 -9.58
CA ALA A 275 -13.79 -5.31 -10.40
C ALA A 275 -14.14 -6.38 -11.45
N THR A 276 -13.12 -6.97 -12.07
CA THR A 276 -13.30 -8.03 -13.06
C THR A 276 -13.89 -9.29 -12.41
N CYS A 277 -13.38 -9.70 -11.24
CA CYS A 277 -13.95 -10.81 -10.48
C CYS A 277 -15.41 -10.56 -10.10
N LEU A 278 -15.74 -9.35 -9.61
CA LEU A 278 -17.11 -8.98 -9.22
C LEU A 278 -18.08 -9.01 -10.40
N ARG A 279 -17.68 -8.44 -11.55
CA ARG A 279 -18.51 -8.45 -12.78
C ARG A 279 -18.75 -9.85 -13.33
N SER A 280 -17.82 -10.76 -13.12
CA SER A 280 -17.93 -12.15 -13.57
C SER A 280 -18.55 -13.09 -12.53
N HIS A 281 -18.81 -12.62 -11.31
CA HIS A 281 -19.41 -13.41 -10.24
C HIS A 281 -20.92 -13.56 -10.42
N ARG A 282 -21.41 -14.80 -10.62
CA ARG A 282 -22.82 -15.08 -10.93
C ARG A 282 -23.69 -15.41 -9.71
N GLU A 283 -23.10 -15.96 -8.64
CA GLU A 283 -23.85 -16.58 -7.53
C GLU A 283 -24.13 -15.63 -6.35
N GLY A 284 -23.81 -14.34 -6.50
CA GLY A 284 -23.93 -13.36 -5.43
C GLY A 284 -22.84 -13.53 -4.37
N LEU A 285 -22.34 -12.41 -3.86
CA LEU A 285 -21.23 -12.42 -2.93
C LEU A 285 -21.68 -12.93 -1.56
N ASN A 286 -20.88 -13.81 -0.93
CA ASN A 286 -21.13 -14.20 0.46
C ASN A 286 -21.19 -12.92 1.34
N SER A 287 -22.17 -12.84 2.25
CA SER A 287 -22.40 -11.64 3.05
C SER A 287 -21.18 -11.23 3.90
N GLY A 288 -20.43 -12.20 4.44
CA GLY A 288 -19.18 -11.95 5.15
C GLY A 288 -18.10 -11.36 4.24
N VAL A 289 -17.96 -11.89 3.01
CA VAL A 289 -17.03 -11.36 2.01
C VAL A 289 -17.44 -9.95 1.56
N ALA A 290 -18.73 -9.70 1.35
CA ALA A 290 -19.26 -8.38 1.00
C ALA A 290 -18.97 -7.34 2.08
N ARG A 291 -19.15 -7.70 3.35
CA ARG A 291 -18.82 -6.87 4.52
C ARG A 291 -17.32 -6.60 4.60
N PHE A 292 -16.49 -7.64 4.50
CA PHE A 292 -15.04 -7.53 4.53
C PHE A 292 -14.50 -6.63 3.41
N MET A 293 -15.01 -6.83 2.19
CA MET A 293 -14.71 -5.98 1.05
C MET A 293 -15.10 -4.53 1.30
N THR A 294 -16.32 -4.29 1.79
CA THR A 294 -16.82 -2.93 2.06
C THR A 294 -15.94 -2.22 3.11
N LEU A 295 -15.56 -2.91 4.20
CA LEU A 295 -14.67 -2.37 5.23
C LEU A 295 -13.31 -1.97 4.65
N ILE A 296 -12.67 -2.87 3.90
CA ILE A 296 -11.36 -2.62 3.28
C ILE A 296 -11.46 -1.45 2.31
N MET A 297 -12.42 -1.49 1.38
CA MET A 297 -12.52 -0.53 0.29
C MET A 297 -12.92 0.86 0.78
N LEU A 298 -13.78 0.98 1.80
CA LEU A 298 -14.06 2.27 2.45
C LEU A 298 -12.81 2.82 3.13
N THR A 299 -12.07 1.99 3.88
CA THR A 299 -10.82 2.40 4.55
C THR A 299 -9.80 2.93 3.54
N PHE A 300 -9.62 2.25 2.41
CA PHE A 300 -8.75 2.72 1.33
C PHE A 300 -9.23 3.99 0.65
N THR A 301 -10.52 4.09 0.40
CA THR A 301 -11.15 5.29 -0.17
C THR A 301 -10.87 6.51 0.71
N MET A 302 -10.93 6.32 2.04
CA MET A 302 -10.58 7.33 3.01
C MET A 302 -9.09 7.68 2.98
N ALA A 303 -8.21 6.71 3.21
CA ALA A 303 -6.77 6.93 3.19
C ALA A 303 -6.31 7.64 1.91
N ARG A 304 -6.84 7.27 0.74
CA ARG A 304 -6.38 7.75 -0.58
C ARG A 304 -7.09 8.99 -1.13
N ASN A 305 -7.98 9.60 -0.36
CA ASN A 305 -8.78 10.76 -0.80
C ASN A 305 -9.57 10.52 -2.10
N GLN A 306 -10.22 9.37 -2.18
CA GLN A 306 -11.06 8.99 -3.32
C GLN A 306 -12.55 9.08 -2.94
N PRO A 307 -13.46 9.20 -3.93
CA PRO A 307 -14.90 9.07 -3.70
C PRO A 307 -15.31 7.60 -3.47
N GLU A 308 -16.40 7.37 -2.74
CA GLU A 308 -17.00 6.04 -2.58
C GLU A 308 -17.39 5.46 -3.94
N SER A 309 -17.07 4.19 -4.16
CA SER A 309 -17.44 3.47 -5.37
C SER A 309 -18.40 2.37 -5.02
N VAL A 310 -19.64 2.50 -5.50
CA VAL A 310 -20.76 1.59 -5.21
C VAL A 310 -20.44 0.14 -5.59
N GLU A 311 -19.62 -0.07 -6.62
CA GLU A 311 -19.16 -1.41 -7.05
C GLU A 311 -18.37 -2.13 -5.95
N PHE A 312 -17.55 -1.39 -5.19
CA PHE A 312 -16.64 -1.95 -4.19
C PHE A 312 -17.20 -1.88 -2.76
N THR A 313 -18.36 -1.25 -2.57
CA THR A 313 -19.02 -1.11 -1.28
C THR A 313 -20.47 -1.61 -1.33
N PRO A 314 -20.69 -2.88 -1.71
CA PRO A 314 -22.03 -3.41 -1.95
C PRO A 314 -22.86 -3.52 -0.67
N TRP A 315 -22.24 -3.48 0.51
CA TRP A 315 -22.95 -3.64 1.77
C TRP A 315 -23.52 -2.32 2.28
N PHE A 316 -24.80 -2.35 2.65
CA PHE A 316 -25.49 -1.27 3.34
C PHE A 316 -25.91 -1.76 4.73
N PRO A 317 -25.51 -1.07 5.81
CA PRO A 317 -25.95 -1.44 7.15
C PRO A 317 -27.47 -1.36 7.23
N SER A 318 -28.06 -2.29 7.97
CA SER A 318 -29.50 -2.23 8.25
C SER A 318 -29.82 -0.97 9.06
N LYS A 319 -30.96 -0.31 8.77
CA LYS A 319 -31.35 0.94 9.46
C LYS A 319 -31.55 0.76 10.97
N THR A 320 -31.76 -0.46 11.41
CA THR A 320 -31.90 -0.82 12.82
C THR A 320 -30.53 -1.22 13.37
N LEU A 321 -29.71 -0.22 13.74
CA LEU A 321 -28.55 -0.52 14.58
C LEU A 321 -29.06 -1.16 15.87
N SER A 322 -28.61 -2.39 16.15
CA SER A 322 -28.91 -3.07 17.40
C SER A 322 -28.34 -2.26 18.56
N ASP A 323 -29.16 -1.95 19.55
CA ASP A 323 -28.79 -1.19 20.75
C ASP A 323 -27.72 -1.93 21.60
N ASN A 324 -27.55 -3.24 21.37
CA ASN A 324 -26.72 -4.12 22.19
C ASN A 324 -25.21 -4.09 21.89
N GLY A 325 -24.76 -3.23 20.97
CA GLY A 325 -23.35 -3.21 20.52
C GLY A 325 -22.89 -1.83 20.06
N ILE A 326 -22.99 -0.82 20.93
CA ILE A 326 -22.56 0.53 20.55
C ILE A 326 -21.02 0.57 20.52
N LEU A 327 -20.47 0.46 19.31
CA LEU A 327 -19.08 0.78 19.04
C LEU A 327 -18.83 2.24 19.43
N ILE A 328 -18.02 2.46 20.47
CA ILE A 328 -17.58 3.80 20.84
C ILE A 328 -16.69 4.32 19.71
N SER A 329 -17.20 5.30 18.98
CA SER A 329 -16.46 6.00 17.94
C SER A 329 -16.86 7.47 17.95
N PRO A 330 -15.91 8.39 17.73
CA PRO A 330 -16.21 9.80 17.49
C PRO A 330 -17.09 10.04 16.25
N LEU A 331 -17.23 9.05 15.37
CA LEU A 331 -18.03 9.09 14.15
C LEU A 331 -19.43 8.47 14.30
N SER A 332 -19.71 7.88 15.46
CA SER A 332 -21.03 7.36 15.81
C SER A 332 -21.92 8.48 16.37
N PRO A 333 -23.26 8.31 16.38
CA PRO A 333 -24.15 9.24 17.04
C PRO A 333 -23.78 9.45 18.52
N PRO A 334 -24.12 10.60 19.11
CA PRO A 334 -23.82 10.89 20.52
C PRO A 334 -24.29 9.76 21.44
N ILE A 335 -23.36 9.28 22.27
CA ILE A 335 -23.65 8.17 23.19
C ILE A 335 -24.60 8.67 24.29
N THR A 336 -25.76 8.02 24.41
CA THR A 336 -26.76 8.31 25.46
C THR A 336 -26.26 7.97 26.87
N HIS A 337 -25.28 7.07 26.99
CA HIS A 337 -24.75 6.56 28.26
C HIS A 337 -23.26 6.89 28.44
N ALA A 338 -22.94 8.13 28.79
CA ALA A 338 -21.57 8.58 29.06
C ALA A 338 -20.86 7.78 30.16
N SER A 339 -21.60 7.15 31.07
CA SER A 339 -21.05 6.28 32.14
C SER A 339 -20.20 5.13 31.62
N HIS A 340 -20.52 4.59 30.44
CA HIS A 340 -19.72 3.53 29.83
C HIS A 340 -18.33 4.05 29.39
N LEU A 341 -18.28 5.24 28.80
CA LEU A 341 -17.02 5.88 28.36
C LEU A 341 -16.05 6.10 29.52
N TYR A 342 -16.55 6.64 30.64
CA TYR A 342 -15.72 6.91 31.82
C TYR A 342 -15.18 5.64 32.49
N ARG A 343 -15.75 4.47 32.18
CA ARG A 343 -15.22 3.19 32.67
C ARG A 343 -14.03 2.69 31.87
N VAL A 344 -13.98 3.01 30.58
CA VAL A 344 -13.02 2.41 29.62
C VAL A 344 -11.86 3.33 29.26
N CYS A 345 -11.95 4.64 29.51
CA CYS A 345 -10.89 5.60 29.21
C CYS A 345 -10.81 6.73 30.25
N SER A 346 -9.75 7.55 30.15
CA SER A 346 -9.59 8.73 31.01
C SER A 346 -10.68 9.77 30.76
N VAL A 347 -10.94 10.61 31.78
CA VAL A 347 -11.94 11.69 31.70
C VAL A 347 -11.64 12.63 30.52
N GLY A 348 -10.36 12.93 30.29
CA GLY A 348 -9.92 13.74 29.15
C GLY A 348 -10.27 13.08 27.81
N THR A 349 -10.03 11.78 27.67
CA THR A 349 -10.33 11.03 26.44
C THR A 349 -11.83 10.97 26.18
N ALA A 350 -12.62 10.67 27.20
CA ALA A 350 -14.08 10.69 27.12
C ALA A 350 -14.61 12.07 26.71
N GLY A 351 -14.05 13.15 27.28
CA GLY A 351 -14.36 14.53 26.92
C GLY A 351 -14.12 14.83 25.44
N ILE A 352 -12.96 14.44 24.91
CA ILE A 352 -12.63 14.60 23.49
C ILE A 352 -13.61 13.81 22.61
N ILE A 353 -13.91 12.56 22.95
CA ILE A 353 -14.83 11.72 22.17
C ILE A 353 -16.21 12.39 22.07
N MET A 354 -16.77 12.84 23.19
CA MET A 354 -18.08 13.50 23.20
C MET A 354 -18.09 14.81 22.42
N GLU A 355 -17.03 15.62 22.53
CA GLU A 355 -16.89 16.86 21.77
C GLU A 355 -16.81 16.59 20.26
N ILE A 356 -16.07 15.56 19.82
CA ILE A 356 -16.00 15.20 18.40
C ILE A 356 -17.31 14.60 17.89
N GLN A 357 -18.03 13.79 18.68
CA GLN A 357 -19.37 13.31 18.31
C GLN A 357 -20.33 14.47 18.06
N ASN A 358 -20.36 15.44 18.98
CA ASN A 358 -21.16 16.65 18.83
C ASN A 358 -20.72 17.47 17.61
N PHE A 359 -19.41 17.61 17.40
CA PHE A 359 -18.83 18.33 16.28
C PHE A 359 -19.19 17.70 14.92
N THR A 360 -19.16 16.37 14.80
CA THR A 360 -19.50 15.62 13.59
C THR A 360 -21.00 15.64 13.30
N ASP A 361 -21.85 15.67 14.34
CA ASP A 361 -23.30 15.84 14.20
C ASP A 361 -23.66 17.26 13.72
N ILE A 362 -23.12 18.28 14.41
CA ILE A 362 -23.32 19.70 14.08
C ILE A 362 -22.78 20.04 12.70
N GLY A 363 -21.61 19.50 12.32
CA GLY A 363 -20.96 19.79 11.04
C GLY A 363 -21.77 19.41 9.80
N GLN A 364 -22.83 18.61 9.96
CA GLN A 364 -23.76 18.29 8.88
C GLN A 364 -24.81 19.40 8.63
N LEU A 365 -24.89 20.41 9.52
CA LEU A 365 -25.81 21.54 9.42
C LEU A 365 -25.11 22.76 8.80
N ALA A 366 -25.74 23.37 7.79
CA ALA A 366 -25.14 24.42 6.96
C ALA A 366 -24.93 25.79 7.64
N ASN A 367 -25.10 25.94 8.96
CA ASN A 367 -25.10 27.25 9.63
C ASN A 367 -24.50 27.27 11.05
N CYS A 368 -23.58 26.36 11.35
CA CYS A 368 -23.07 26.16 12.71
C CYS A 368 -21.59 26.58 12.92
N ASP A 369 -21.05 27.47 12.09
CA ASP A 369 -19.63 27.85 12.15
C ASP A 369 -19.20 28.39 13.52
N SER A 370 -20.04 29.17 14.22
CA SER A 370 -19.71 29.68 15.55
C SER A 370 -19.59 28.59 16.61
N GLN A 371 -20.43 27.55 16.53
CA GLN A 371 -20.39 26.40 17.44
C GLN A 371 -19.15 25.53 17.15
N LEU A 372 -18.86 25.27 15.87
CA LEU A 372 -17.66 24.53 15.46
C LEU A 372 -16.38 25.25 15.93
N GLN A 373 -16.31 26.58 15.77
CA GLN A 373 -15.21 27.40 16.26
C GLN A 373 -15.08 27.34 17.79
N SER A 374 -16.20 27.34 18.51
CA SER A 374 -16.21 27.22 19.98
C SER A 374 -15.65 25.87 20.44
N ILE A 375 -16.08 24.76 19.82
CA ILE A 375 -15.55 23.41 20.11
C ILE A 375 -14.04 23.36 19.81
N TYR A 376 -13.63 23.83 18.64
CA TYR A 376 -12.22 23.85 18.26
C TYR A 376 -11.36 24.68 19.22
N SER A 377 -11.86 25.85 19.66
CA SER A 377 -11.16 26.68 20.65
C SER A 377 -11.00 25.96 22.00
N ARG A 378 -12.01 25.20 22.46
CA ARG A 378 -11.89 24.38 23.67
C ARG A 378 -10.84 23.27 23.50
N LEU A 379 -10.82 22.60 22.35
CA LEU A 379 -9.85 21.54 22.06
C LEU A 379 -8.40 22.06 22.00
N LEU A 380 -8.20 23.30 21.50
CA LEU A 380 -6.88 23.96 21.50
C LEU A 380 -6.35 24.26 22.91
N LEU A 381 -7.25 24.47 23.87
CA LEU A 381 -6.91 24.75 25.26
C LEU A 381 -6.62 23.49 26.09
N LEU A 382 -6.85 22.30 25.52
CA LEU A 382 -6.54 21.05 26.21
C LEU A 382 -5.02 20.88 26.40
N PRO A 383 -4.55 20.58 27.62
CA PRO A 383 -3.13 20.41 27.88
C PRO A 383 -2.59 19.18 27.16
N SER A 384 -1.32 19.24 26.73
CA SER A 384 -0.59 18.04 26.30
C SER A 384 -0.15 17.26 27.53
N THR A 385 -0.16 15.93 27.42
CA THR A 385 0.34 15.02 28.49
C THR A 385 1.80 14.60 28.29
N GLU A 386 2.47 15.07 27.24
CA GLU A 386 3.83 14.66 26.89
C GLU A 386 4.86 14.93 28.00
N SER A 387 4.65 16.00 28.77
CA SER A 387 5.51 16.38 29.90
C SER A 387 5.14 15.70 31.22
N ASP A 388 4.07 14.91 31.26
CA ASP A 388 3.63 14.26 32.49
C ASP A 388 4.56 13.10 32.88
N ILE A 389 4.63 12.78 34.18
CA ILE A 389 5.43 11.65 34.67
C ILE A 389 4.91 10.32 34.08
N THR A 390 3.60 10.23 33.87
CA THR A 390 2.91 9.09 33.26
C THR A 390 1.97 9.57 32.17
N PRO A 391 2.49 9.85 30.96
CA PRO A 391 1.68 10.38 29.87
C PRO A 391 0.55 9.42 29.48
N ASP A 392 -0.65 9.97 29.26
CA ASP A 392 -1.77 9.23 28.68
C ASP A 392 -1.68 9.32 27.15
N TRP A 393 -0.95 8.39 26.55
CA TRP A 393 -0.73 8.37 25.10
C TRP A 393 -2.01 8.14 24.27
N ILE A 394 -3.06 7.53 24.86
CA ILE A 394 -4.37 7.39 24.19
C ILE A 394 -5.05 8.75 24.13
N TYR A 395 -5.09 9.46 25.26
CA TYR A 395 -5.58 10.83 25.31
C TYR A 395 -4.85 11.72 24.33
N GLU A 396 -3.51 11.68 24.34
CA GLU A 396 -2.69 12.54 23.48
C GLU A 396 -2.93 12.25 21.99
N SER A 397 -3.03 10.97 21.62
CA SER A 397 -3.37 10.58 20.24
C SER A 397 -4.76 11.08 19.83
N CYS A 398 -5.75 11.00 20.74
CA CYS A 398 -7.09 11.53 20.49
C CYS A 398 -7.08 13.07 20.38
N ARG A 399 -6.31 13.76 21.23
CA ARG A 399 -6.18 15.21 21.25
C ARG A 399 -5.60 15.72 19.93
N ILE A 400 -4.50 15.14 19.47
CA ILE A 400 -3.86 15.54 18.20
C ILE A 400 -4.76 15.23 17.00
N ALA A 401 -5.37 14.03 16.95
CA ALA A 401 -6.31 13.69 15.88
C ALA A 401 -7.52 14.63 15.85
N ALA A 402 -8.06 15.00 17.02
CA ALA A 402 -9.15 15.96 17.16
C ALA A 402 -8.77 17.34 16.62
N LEU A 403 -7.57 17.82 16.93
CA LEU A 403 -7.07 19.10 16.41
C LEU A 403 -6.96 19.10 14.88
N ILE A 404 -6.39 18.05 14.29
CA ILE A 404 -6.29 17.91 12.82
C ILE A 404 -7.69 17.91 12.21
N TYR A 405 -8.59 17.09 12.74
CA TYR A 405 -9.94 16.89 12.24
C TYR A 405 -10.80 18.16 12.35
N CYS A 406 -10.85 18.79 13.52
CA CYS A 406 -11.62 20.01 13.76
C CYS A 406 -11.11 21.18 12.93
N ARG A 407 -9.79 21.36 12.84
CA ARG A 407 -9.21 22.45 12.04
C ARG A 407 -9.58 22.31 10.56
N SER A 408 -9.52 21.09 9.99
CA SER A 408 -9.96 20.85 8.61
C SER A 408 -11.41 21.23 8.38
N MET A 409 -12.28 20.88 9.31
CA MET A 409 -13.71 21.19 9.25
C MET A 409 -14.01 22.68 9.44
N VAL A 410 -13.40 23.31 10.43
CA VAL A 410 -13.60 24.72 10.74
C VAL A 410 -13.14 25.61 9.59
N HIS A 411 -11.95 25.35 9.05
CA HIS A 411 -11.34 26.21 8.03
C HIS A 411 -11.61 25.76 6.60
N GLY A 412 -12.24 24.59 6.39
CA GLY A 412 -12.44 24.04 5.05
C GLY A 412 -11.11 23.74 4.35
N ILE A 413 -10.12 23.22 5.07
CA ILE A 413 -8.82 22.83 4.52
C ILE A 413 -8.66 21.30 4.55
N SER A 414 -7.80 20.77 3.68
CA SER A 414 -7.55 19.32 3.65
C SER A 414 -6.98 18.81 4.98
N LEU A 415 -7.19 17.53 5.29
CA LEU A 415 -6.59 16.89 6.49
C LEU A 415 -5.06 16.93 6.45
N ALA A 416 -4.46 16.84 5.27
CA ALA A 416 -3.02 16.93 5.09
C ALA A 416 -2.51 18.34 5.45
N GLU A 417 -3.13 19.38 4.90
CA GLU A 417 -2.78 20.78 5.20
C GLU A 417 -2.98 21.10 6.69
N SER A 418 -4.05 20.59 7.29
CA SER A 418 -4.29 20.70 8.72
C SER A 418 -3.18 20.03 9.55
N ALA A 419 -2.74 18.84 9.14
CA ALA A 419 -1.73 18.07 9.85
C ALA A 419 -0.29 18.59 9.66
N SER A 420 -0.01 19.35 8.60
CA SER A 420 1.29 20.00 8.36
C SER A 420 1.57 21.18 9.29
N ASN A 421 0.64 21.57 10.16
CA ASN A 421 0.86 22.67 11.10
C ASN A 421 1.87 22.30 12.19
N VAL A 422 2.63 23.30 12.62
CA VAL A 422 3.63 23.17 13.68
C VAL A 422 2.96 22.80 15.00
N HIS A 423 3.44 21.73 15.63
CA HIS A 423 3.01 21.31 16.96
C HIS A 423 3.77 22.12 18.04
N PRO A 424 3.07 22.90 18.88
CA PRO A 424 3.69 23.87 19.77
C PRO A 424 4.50 23.25 20.93
N ALA A 425 4.26 21.98 21.30
CA ALA A 425 4.93 21.34 22.44
C ALA A 425 6.46 21.20 22.26
N THR A 426 6.93 21.18 21.02
CA THR A 426 8.35 20.93 20.67
C THR A 426 9.24 22.18 20.65
N ALA A 427 8.71 23.37 20.98
CA ALA A 427 9.40 24.65 20.76
C ALA A 427 10.63 24.92 21.66
N GLY A 428 10.95 24.05 22.63
CA GLY A 428 12.06 24.24 23.58
C GLY A 428 13.39 23.55 23.20
N SER A 429 13.40 22.71 22.17
CA SER A 429 14.57 21.97 21.71
C SER A 429 14.88 22.40 20.27
N ASP A 430 16.16 22.63 19.94
CA ASP A 430 16.68 23.09 18.63
C ASP A 430 16.48 22.05 17.49
N MET A 431 15.51 21.15 17.66
CA MET A 431 15.10 20.10 16.76
C MET A 431 13.98 20.59 15.85
N LYS A 432 14.04 20.18 14.57
CA LYS A 432 13.07 20.48 13.51
C LYS A 432 11.63 20.54 14.05
N SER A 433 10.92 21.64 13.76
CA SER A 433 9.52 21.83 14.15
C SER A 433 8.67 20.62 13.75
N ALA A 434 8.26 19.82 14.73
CA ALA A 434 7.42 18.66 14.48
C ALA A 434 6.04 19.11 13.98
N THR A 435 5.52 18.44 12.97
CA THR A 435 4.15 18.65 12.48
C THR A 435 3.16 17.87 13.35
N LEU A 436 1.88 18.27 13.36
CA LEU A 436 0.83 17.50 14.02
C LEU A 436 0.78 16.04 13.54
N LEU A 437 1.07 15.79 12.26
CA LEU A 437 1.13 14.43 11.72
C LEU A 437 2.25 13.59 12.36
N SER A 438 3.46 14.16 12.46
CA SER A 438 4.59 13.47 13.08
C SER A 438 4.36 13.23 14.57
N ALA A 439 3.79 14.20 15.28
CA ALA A 439 3.42 14.07 16.68
C ALA A 439 2.35 12.98 16.88
N LEU A 440 1.32 12.93 16.02
CA LEU A 440 0.29 11.89 16.07
C LEU A 440 0.87 10.49 15.87
N HIS A 441 1.79 10.36 14.92
CA HIS A 441 2.46 9.08 14.66
C HIS A 441 3.28 8.65 15.87
N GLU A 442 4.08 9.56 16.43
CA GLU A 442 4.89 9.28 17.62
C GLU A 442 4.04 8.89 18.84
N THR A 443 2.95 9.61 19.11
CA THR A 443 2.08 9.30 20.26
C THR A 443 1.37 7.97 20.08
N LEU A 444 0.96 7.64 18.85
CA LEU A 444 0.33 6.36 18.55
C LEU A 444 1.32 5.19 18.76
N GLU A 445 2.58 5.35 18.36
CA GLU A 445 3.66 4.38 18.57
C GLU A 445 3.92 4.10 20.06
N LYS A 446 3.70 5.10 20.93
CA LYS A 446 3.82 4.96 22.39
C LYS A 446 2.61 4.27 23.04
N THR A 447 1.52 4.02 22.30
CA THR A 447 0.36 3.27 22.82
C THR A 447 0.53 1.75 22.67
N ASN A 448 -0.22 0.97 23.47
CA ASN A 448 -0.31 -0.47 23.25
C ASN A 448 -1.22 -0.78 22.05
N LYS A 449 -0.59 -1.06 20.91
CA LYS A 449 -1.24 -1.42 19.64
C LYS A 449 -1.65 -2.88 19.54
N GLN A 450 -1.18 -3.77 20.43
CA GLN A 450 -1.38 -5.23 20.29
C GLN A 450 -2.86 -5.64 20.32
N SER A 451 -3.67 -4.95 21.13
CA SER A 451 -5.12 -5.14 21.25
C SER A 451 -5.94 -4.03 20.58
N CYS A 452 -5.30 -3.13 19.80
CA CYS A 452 -5.88 -1.92 19.20
C CYS A 452 -6.84 -1.15 20.14
N TRP A 453 -6.34 -0.86 21.35
CA TRP A 453 -7.00 -0.22 22.49
C TRP A 453 -8.16 -1.01 23.14
N GLY A 454 -8.35 -2.27 22.74
CA GLY A 454 -9.38 -3.15 23.28
C GLY A 454 -10.71 -3.01 22.56
N HIS A 455 -11.63 -3.92 22.88
CA HIS A 455 -12.95 -4.01 22.25
C HIS A 455 -13.72 -2.68 22.35
N ASP A 456 -13.65 -2.01 23.50
CA ASP A 456 -14.44 -0.81 23.76
C ASP A 456 -13.92 0.43 23.05
N LEU A 457 -12.61 0.54 22.77
CA LEU A 457 -12.01 1.72 22.13
C LEU A 457 -11.56 1.47 20.69
N THR A 458 -11.90 0.31 20.10
CA THR A 458 -11.51 -0.03 18.72
C THR A 458 -12.04 1.02 17.72
N GLY A 459 -13.25 1.55 17.93
CA GLY A 459 -13.83 2.59 17.08
C GLY A 459 -13.16 3.97 17.21
N VAL A 460 -12.55 4.26 18.36
CA VAL A 460 -11.74 5.47 18.58
C VAL A 460 -10.37 5.30 17.91
N PHE A 461 -9.73 4.14 18.08
CA PHE A 461 -8.46 3.81 17.41
C PHE A 461 -8.60 3.85 15.88
N LEU A 462 -9.69 3.31 15.35
CA LEU A 462 -10.04 3.40 13.92
C LEU A 462 -10.15 4.86 13.48
N TRP A 463 -10.87 5.71 14.22
CA TRP A 463 -10.99 7.13 13.87
C TRP A 463 -9.64 7.85 13.86
N VAL A 464 -8.81 7.66 14.90
CA VAL A 464 -7.46 8.26 14.98
C VAL A 464 -6.61 7.87 13.77
N THR A 465 -6.59 6.57 13.45
CA THR A 465 -5.79 6.04 12.35
C THR A 465 -6.32 6.46 10.98
N LEU A 466 -7.64 6.63 10.81
CA LEU A 466 -8.23 7.19 9.58
C LEU A 466 -7.86 8.66 9.36
N VAL A 467 -7.84 9.47 10.43
CA VAL A 467 -7.36 10.86 10.39
C VAL A 467 -5.90 10.89 9.95
N GLY A 468 -5.04 10.11 10.61
CA GLY A 468 -3.62 10.01 10.27
C GLY A 468 -3.37 9.50 8.84
N ALA A 469 -4.11 8.47 8.40
CA ALA A 469 -4.00 7.91 7.05
C ALA A 469 -4.40 8.92 5.97
N SER A 470 -5.51 9.63 6.20
CA SER A 470 -5.99 10.65 5.26
C SER A 470 -5.08 11.88 5.21
N ALA A 471 -4.45 12.24 6.32
CA ALA A 471 -3.54 13.37 6.41
C ALA A 471 -2.17 13.08 5.76
N SER A 472 -1.63 11.89 5.97
CA SER A 472 -0.30 11.49 5.47
C SER A 472 -0.25 11.20 3.97
N TRP A 473 -1.37 10.76 3.37
CA TRP A 473 -1.39 10.36 1.96
C TRP A 473 -1.02 11.48 0.98
N THR A 474 -1.53 12.70 1.19
CA THR A 474 -1.25 13.83 0.30
C THR A 474 0.19 14.32 0.48
N SER A 475 0.70 14.33 1.72
CA SER A 475 2.08 14.75 2.02
C SER A 475 3.10 13.83 1.33
N ALA A 476 2.85 12.52 1.34
CA ALA A 476 3.72 11.54 0.68
C ALA A 476 3.87 11.75 -0.84
N ARG A 477 2.96 12.49 -1.49
CA ARG A 477 3.03 12.80 -2.94
C ARG A 477 3.72 14.12 -3.25
N LEU A 478 3.73 15.06 -2.31
CA LEU A 478 4.14 16.44 -2.57
C LEU A 478 5.60 16.72 -2.15
N GLU A 479 6.15 15.93 -1.23
CA GLU A 479 7.44 16.21 -0.61
C GLU A 479 8.66 15.80 -1.43
N SER A 480 9.78 16.48 -1.15
CA SER A 480 11.08 16.24 -1.75
C SER A 480 11.63 14.85 -1.36
N LYS A 481 12.64 14.38 -2.11
CA LYS A 481 13.12 12.99 -2.07
C LYS A 481 13.52 12.48 -0.67
N ASP A 482 14.00 13.35 0.23
CA ASP A 482 14.50 12.95 1.55
C ASP A 482 13.44 12.97 2.66
N ASP A 483 12.56 13.97 2.72
CA ASP A 483 11.44 14.00 3.68
C ASP A 483 10.33 12.99 3.33
N SER A 484 10.31 12.53 2.06
CA SER A 484 9.33 11.57 1.56
C SER A 484 9.28 10.26 2.35
N GLN A 485 10.41 9.76 2.88
CA GLN A 485 10.43 8.44 3.53
C GLN A 485 9.62 8.42 4.83
N THR A 486 9.72 9.47 5.64
CA THR A 486 8.97 9.58 6.90
C THR A 486 7.47 9.73 6.63
N ALA A 487 7.10 10.53 5.63
CA ALA A 487 5.70 10.70 5.23
C ALA A 487 5.10 9.40 4.66
N ILE A 488 5.84 8.69 3.81
CA ILE A 488 5.45 7.38 3.25
C ILE A 488 5.32 6.36 4.39
N TRP A 489 6.26 6.35 5.33
CA TRP A 489 6.22 5.47 6.50
C TRP A 489 4.98 5.70 7.35
N ALA A 490 4.71 6.96 7.73
CA ALA A 490 3.53 7.31 8.51
C ALA A 490 2.24 6.94 7.76
N ALA A 491 2.17 7.19 6.45
CA ALA A 491 1.04 6.80 5.62
C ALA A 491 0.81 5.29 5.61
N LYS A 492 1.88 4.50 5.52
CA LYS A 492 1.83 3.05 5.59
C LYS A 492 1.31 2.57 6.95
N CYS A 493 1.88 3.09 8.04
CA CYS A 493 1.50 2.72 9.40
C CYS A 493 0.04 3.05 9.71
N PHE A 494 -0.38 4.30 9.51
CA PHE A 494 -1.75 4.72 9.80
C PHE A 494 -2.76 3.95 8.97
N SER A 495 -2.51 3.79 7.67
CA SER A 495 -3.45 3.12 6.79
C SER A 495 -3.58 1.63 7.15
N LEU A 496 -2.47 0.96 7.47
CA LEU A 496 -2.48 -0.42 7.94
C LEU A 496 -3.21 -0.57 9.27
N HIS A 497 -2.95 0.31 10.24
CA HIS A 497 -3.65 0.30 11.51
C HIS A 497 -5.14 0.57 11.35
N ALA A 498 -5.54 1.44 10.43
CA ALA A 498 -6.94 1.69 10.11
C ALA A 498 -7.61 0.44 9.53
N VAL A 499 -6.95 -0.26 8.59
CA VAL A 499 -7.47 -1.54 8.05
C VAL A 499 -7.58 -2.58 9.15
N ARG A 500 -6.54 -2.75 9.96
CA ARG A 500 -6.54 -3.68 11.10
C ARG A 500 -7.69 -3.38 12.06
N ALA A 501 -7.89 -2.11 12.41
CA ALA A 501 -8.96 -1.69 13.30
C ALA A 501 -10.34 -1.97 12.70
N ALA A 502 -10.53 -1.67 11.40
CA ALA A 502 -11.80 -1.87 10.71
C ALA A 502 -12.19 -3.35 10.58
N VAL A 503 -11.22 -4.23 10.36
CA VAL A 503 -11.47 -5.67 10.14
C VAL A 503 -11.45 -6.50 11.44
N SER A 504 -10.85 -5.98 12.52
CA SER A 504 -10.83 -6.67 13.82
C SER A 504 -12.17 -6.57 14.58
N VAL A 505 -13.11 -5.77 14.10
CA VAL A 505 -14.40 -5.56 14.76
C VAL A 505 -15.21 -6.86 14.81
N SER A 506 -15.90 -7.10 15.94
CA SER A 506 -16.80 -8.24 16.10
C SER A 506 -17.92 -8.20 15.04
N SER A 507 -18.44 -9.38 14.67
CA SER A 507 -19.51 -9.51 13.66
C SER A 507 -20.71 -8.59 13.93
N ASP A 508 -21.00 -8.34 15.21
CA ASP A 508 -22.13 -7.55 15.68
C ASP A 508 -21.93 -6.05 15.46
N ASN A 509 -20.68 -5.60 15.41
CA ASN A 509 -20.29 -4.19 15.31
C ASN A 509 -19.83 -3.80 13.89
N ILE A 510 -19.83 -4.73 12.92
CA ILE A 510 -19.42 -4.45 11.53
C ILE A 510 -20.31 -3.37 10.90
N ASP A 511 -21.62 -3.43 11.09
CA ASP A 511 -22.56 -2.46 10.51
C ASP A 511 -22.34 -1.05 11.07
N ALA A 512 -22.08 -0.95 12.38
CA ALA A 512 -21.72 0.31 13.04
C ALA A 512 -20.39 0.86 12.52
N THR A 513 -19.42 -0.02 12.26
CA THR A 513 -18.13 0.35 11.67
C THR A 513 -18.30 0.89 10.26
N ILE A 514 -19.04 0.19 9.39
CA ILE A 514 -19.33 0.65 8.02
C ILE A 514 -20.07 1.99 8.04
N TYR A 515 -21.00 2.18 8.98
CA TYR A 515 -21.67 3.46 9.19
C TYR A 515 -20.68 4.57 9.54
N ALA A 516 -19.81 4.36 10.53
CA ALA A 516 -18.78 5.32 10.94
C ALA A 516 -17.84 5.68 9.77
N LEU A 517 -17.38 4.68 9.01
CA LEU A 517 -16.57 4.88 7.80
C LEU A 517 -17.28 5.80 6.78
N ARG A 518 -18.59 5.62 6.57
CA ARG A 518 -19.38 6.49 5.68
C ARG A 518 -19.62 7.88 6.26
N VAL A 519 -19.79 8.03 7.57
CA VAL A 519 -19.87 9.35 8.22
C VAL A 519 -18.57 10.12 7.98
N PHE A 520 -17.41 9.48 8.11
CA PHE A 520 -16.13 10.11 7.81
C PHE A 520 -16.03 10.56 6.35
N LEU A 521 -16.49 9.75 5.39
CA LEU A 521 -16.55 10.15 3.98
C LEU A 521 -17.44 11.37 3.73
N LYS A 522 -18.60 11.45 4.40
CA LYS A 522 -19.47 12.63 4.34
C LYS A 522 -18.78 13.88 4.88
N VAL A 523 -18.07 13.75 6.00
CA VAL A 523 -17.30 14.85 6.58
C VAL A 523 -16.24 15.35 5.61
N ARG A 524 -15.50 14.45 4.95
CA ARG A 524 -14.52 14.84 3.94
C ARG A 524 -15.15 15.53 2.75
N HIS A 525 -16.28 15.04 2.27
CA HIS A 525 -17.03 15.69 1.20
C HIS A 525 -17.41 17.12 1.60
N TRP A 526 -17.91 17.30 2.83
CA TRP A 526 -18.25 18.61 3.36
C TRP A 526 -17.03 19.55 3.44
N VAL A 527 -15.89 19.06 3.95
CA VAL A 527 -14.62 19.81 3.95
C VAL A 527 -14.23 20.24 2.53
N ALA A 528 -14.33 19.34 1.55
CA ALA A 528 -14.00 19.66 0.15
C ALA A 528 -14.96 20.67 -0.49
N VAL A 529 -16.25 20.64 -0.13
CA VAL A 529 -17.23 21.65 -0.55
C VAL A 529 -16.90 23.00 0.07
N LYS A 530 -16.61 23.05 1.38
CA LYS A 530 -16.24 24.27 2.10
C LYS A 530 -14.93 24.88 1.59
N ALA A 531 -13.97 24.04 1.18
CA ALA A 531 -12.73 24.43 0.54
C ALA A 531 -12.91 25.08 -0.85
N GLY A 532 -14.13 25.08 -1.41
CA GLY A 532 -14.39 25.50 -2.80
C GLY A 532 -13.81 24.54 -3.85
N SER A 533 -13.23 23.41 -3.45
CA SER A 533 -12.54 22.47 -4.35
C SER A 533 -13.50 21.71 -5.28
N LEU A 534 -14.80 21.66 -4.95
CA LEU A 534 -15.85 21.05 -5.77
C LEU A 534 -16.60 22.05 -6.67
N GLY A 535 -16.19 23.32 -6.70
CA GLY A 535 -16.90 24.41 -7.38
C GLY A 535 -16.74 24.53 -8.90
N LEU A 536 -15.99 23.64 -9.57
CA LEU A 536 -15.64 23.79 -11.00
C LEU A 536 -15.93 22.57 -11.89
N ALA A 537 -16.64 21.56 -11.39
CA ALA A 537 -17.01 20.37 -12.17
C ALA A 537 -18.54 20.19 -12.25
N ARG A 538 -19.25 21.24 -12.70
CA ARG A 538 -20.64 21.15 -13.16
C ARG A 538 -20.72 21.30 -14.66
#